data_AF-A0A5C6CR98-F1
#
_entry.id   AF-A0A5C6CR98-F1
#
_cell.length_a   1.000
_cell.length_b   1.000
_cell.length_c   1.000
_cell.angle_alpha   90.00
_cell.angle_beta   90.00
_cell.angle_gamma   90.00
#
_symmetry.space_group_name_H-M   'P 1'
#
loop_
_entity.id
_entity.type
_entity.pdbx_description
1 polymer ?
#
loop_
_entity_poly.entity_id
_entity_poly.type
_entity_poly.pdbx_seq_one_letter_code
_entity_poly.pdbx_strand_id
1 'polypeptide(L)' 'MALVVVRGAIFGEIADQVAMEAMVALLIFSVFGWVAGWITEYVVRDSMETAFRHRVEWYRQGIIDATLSEDKSSNES' A
#
# COMPACT_ATOMS: atom_id res chain seq x y z
N MET A 1 23.76 10.97 4.24
CA MET A 1 25.02 11.61 3.78
C MET A 1 25.55 12.63 4.78
N ALA A 2 24.85 13.73 5.07
CA ALA A 2 25.37 14.78 5.97
C ALA A 2 25.77 14.29 7.37
N LEU A 3 24.93 13.47 8.02
CA LEU A 3 25.20 12.92 9.36
C LEU A 3 26.43 11.99 9.42
N VAL A 4 26.69 11.28 8.33
CA VAL A 4 27.79 10.30 8.19
C VAL A 4 29.13 11.02 7.99
N VAL A 5 29.13 12.06 7.14
CA VAL A 5 30.30 12.92 6.91
C VAL A 5 30.68 13.69 8.19
N VAL A 6 29.68 14.21 8.91
CA VAL A 6 29.90 14.93 10.17
C VAL A 6 30.49 14.00 11.24
N ARG A 7 30.03 12.74 11.34
CA ARG A 7 30.59 11.77 12.29
C ARG A 7 32.03 11.37 11.94
N GLY A 8 32.32 11.06 10.67
CA GLY A 8 33.68 10.74 10.22
C GLY A 8 34.68 11.89 10.42
N ALA A 9 34.22 13.14 10.23
CA ALA A 9 35.02 14.33 10.49
C ALA A 9 35.29 14.58 11.99
N ILE A 10 34.36 14.21 12.88
CA ILE A 10 34.48 14.40 14.34
C ILE A 10 35.35 13.31 14.99
N PHE A 11 35.25 12.06 14.52
CA PHE A 11 35.95 10.91 15.14
C PHE A 11 37.30 10.56 14.49
N GLY A 12 37.66 11.20 13.37
CA GLY A 12 38.95 10.96 12.70
C GLY A 12 39.08 9.58 12.04
N GLU A 13 37.97 8.88 11.84
CA GLU A 13 37.92 7.58 11.18
C GLU A 13 38.16 7.72 9.68
N ILE A 14 38.95 6.80 9.10
CA ILE A 14 39.24 6.79 7.67
C ILE A 14 37.90 6.69 6.93
N ALA A 15 37.65 7.65 6.03
CA ALA A 15 36.39 7.80 5.28
C ALA A 15 35.91 6.50 4.61
N ASP A 16 36.81 5.55 4.37
CA ASP A 16 36.57 4.22 3.84
C ASP A 16 35.67 3.35 4.75
N GLN A 17 35.93 3.30 6.06
CA GLN A 17 35.11 2.53 7.02
C GLN A 17 33.69 3.12 7.14
N VAL A 18 33.62 4.43 7.22
CA VAL A 18 32.36 5.18 7.34
C VAL A 18 31.52 5.03 6.06
N ALA A 19 32.14 5.04 4.88
CA ALA A 19 31.47 4.78 3.61
C ALA A 19 30.91 3.34 3.54
N MET A 20 31.69 2.36 4.00
CA MET A 20 31.25 0.96 4.04
C MET A 20 30.03 0.77 4.95
N GLU A 21 30.05 1.35 6.17
CA GLU A 21 28.92 1.30 7.09
C GLU A 21 27.65 1.95 6.50
N ALA A 22 27.81 3.08 5.80
CA ALA A 22 26.69 3.76 5.15
C ALA A 22 26.10 2.93 3.99
N MET A 23 26.93 2.25 3.21
CA MET A 23 26.45 1.35 2.15
C MET A 23 25.66 0.18 2.74
N VAL A 24 26.14 -0.42 3.84
CA VAL A 24 25.41 -1.48 4.54
C VAL A 24 24.07 -0.98 5.06
N ALA A 25 24.01 0.21 5.67
CA ALA A 25 22.76 0.80 6.14
C ALA A 25 21.77 1.04 4.99
N LEU A 26 22.24 1.54 3.84
CA LEU A 26 21.41 1.73 2.65
C LEU A 26 20.88 0.41 2.08
N LEU A 27 21.70 -0.64 2.07
CA LEU A 27 21.26 -1.98 1.66
C LEU A 27 20.17 -2.52 2.58
N ILE A 28 20.36 -2.42 3.89
CA ILE A 28 19.35 -2.85 4.87
C ILE A 28 18.05 -2.06 4.66
N PHE A 29 18.12 -0.74 4.51
CA PHE A 29 16.96 0.09 4.26
C PHE A 29 16.25 -0.27 2.95
N SER A 30 17.01 -0.59 1.89
CA SER A 30 16.45 -1.05 0.62
C SER A 30 15.70 -2.37 0.76
N VAL A 31 16.23 -3.33 1.53
CA VAL A 31 15.56 -4.61 1.80
C VAL A 31 14.24 -4.38 2.54
N PHE A 32 14.22 -3.52 3.57
CA PHE A 32 12.99 -3.17 4.26
C PHE A 32 11.97 -2.51 3.34
N GLY A 33 12.40 -1.58 2.49
CA GLY A 33 11.54 -0.93 1.50
C GLY A 33 10.93 -1.93 0.50
N TRP A 34 11.72 -2.90 0.05
CA TRP A 34 11.21 -3.97 -0.81
C TRP A 34 10.15 -4.82 -0.09
N VAL A 35 10.44 -5.32 1.10
CA VAL A 35 9.48 -6.14 1.88
C VAL A 35 8.19 -5.36 2.15
N ALA A 36 8.30 -4.08 2.53
CA ALA A 36 7.14 -3.21 2.73
C ALA A 36 6.31 -3.02 1.44
N GLY A 37 6.97 -2.88 0.29
CA GLY A 37 6.31 -2.81 -1.01
C GLY A 37 5.54 -4.09 -1.34
N TRP A 38 6.15 -5.25 -1.07
CA TRP A 38 5.47 -6.54 -1.23
C TRP A 38 4.22 -6.67 -0.36
N ILE A 39 4.32 -6.32 0.93
CA ILE A 39 3.17 -6.35 1.84
C ILE A 39 2.08 -5.40 1.36
N THR A 40 2.45 -4.19 0.93
CA THR A 40 1.50 -3.19 0.41
C THR A 40 0.75 -3.72 -0.81
N GLU A 41 1.42 -4.39 -1.74
CA GLU A 41 0.78 -5.01 -2.92
C GLU A 41 -0.31 -6.02 -2.51
N TYR A 42 -0.02 -6.89 -1.54
CA TYR A 42 -0.98 -7.87 -1.03
C TYR A 42 -2.17 -7.21 -0.32
N VAL A 43 -1.90 -6.26 0.57
CA VAL A 43 -2.92 -5.57 1.36
C VAL A 43 -3.84 -4.72 0.46
N VAL A 44 -3.26 -3.99 -0.50
CA VAL A 44 -4.02 -3.19 -1.44
C VAL A 44 -4.91 -4.09 -2.30
N ARG A 45 -4.38 -5.21 -2.82
CA ARG A 45 -5.16 -6.13 -3.63
C ARG A 45 -6.36 -6.71 -2.87
N ASP A 46 -6.15 -7.17 -1.63
CA ASP A 46 -7.22 -7.75 -0.80
C ASP A 46 -8.28 -6.70 -0.41
N SER A 47 -7.84 -5.50 -0.02
CA SER A 47 -8.75 -4.40 0.30
C SER A 47 -9.57 -3.96 -0.92
N MET A 48 -8.96 -3.93 -2.12
CA MET A 48 -9.65 -3.59 -3.35
C MET A 48 -10.66 -4.66 -3.76
N GLU A 49 -10.32 -5.95 -3.62
CA GLU A 49 -11.26 -7.02 -3.96
C GLU A 49 -12.48 -7.01 -3.02
N THR A 50 -12.26 -6.82 -1.71
CA THR A 50 -13.33 -6.72 -0.72
C THR A 50 -14.22 -5.52 -0.98
N ALA A 51 -13.62 -4.34 -1.23
CA ALA A 51 -14.36 -3.12 -1.53
C ALA A 51 -15.16 -3.23 -2.84
N PHE A 52 -14.59 -3.88 -3.86
CA PHE A 52 -15.25 -4.09 -5.14
C PHE A 52 -16.45 -5.01 -5.00
N ARG A 53 -16.30 -6.16 -4.32
CA ARG A 53 -17.41 -7.10 -4.09
C ARG A 53 -18.56 -6.44 -3.34
N HIS A 54 -18.26 -5.65 -2.31
CA HIS A 54 -19.28 -4.93 -1.54
C HIS A 54 -20.07 -3.94 -2.41
N ARG A 55 -19.38 -3.20 -3.28
CA ARG A 55 -20.04 -2.25 -4.21
C ARG A 55 -20.88 -2.98 -5.25
N VAL A 56 -20.39 -4.07 -5.82
CA VAL A 56 -21.15 -4.85 -6.82
C VAL A 56 -22.41 -5.43 -6.21
N GLU A 57 -22.34 -5.97 -4.99
CA GLU A 57 -23.52 -6.51 -4.32
C GLU A 57 -24.56 -5.43 -4.02
N TRP A 58 -24.11 -4.24 -3.60
CA TRP A 58 -24.99 -3.09 -3.41
C TRP A 58 -25.70 -2.68 -4.71
N TYR A 59 -24.98 -2.60 -5.84
CA TYR A 59 -25.60 -2.32 -7.14
C TYR A 59 -26.59 -3.40 -7.56
N ARG A 60 -26.24 -4.67 -7.34
CA ARG A 60 -27.11 -5.80 -7.67
C ARG A 60 -28.42 -5.74 -6.89
N GLN A 61 -28.35 -5.46 -5.59
CA GLN A 61 -29.55 -5.28 -4.75
C GLN A 61 -30.37 -4.07 -5.20
N GLY A 62 -29.73 -2.94 -5.50
CA GLY A 62 -30.43 -1.76 -6.00
C GLY A 62 -31.17 -1.99 -7.32
N ILE A 63 -30.60 -2.79 -8.23
CA ILE A 63 -31.27 -3.16 -9.49
C ILE A 63 -32.46 -4.09 -9.21
N ILE A 64 -32.30 -5.08 -8.34
CA ILE A 64 -33.39 -6.01 -7.98
C ILE A 64 -34.57 -5.24 -7.34
N ASP A 65 -34.28 -4.33 -6.41
CA ASP A 65 -35.31 -3.51 -5.76
C ASP A 65 -35.99 -2.55 -6.76
N ALA A 66 -35.25 -1.97 -7.70
CA ALA A 66 -35.81 -1.14 -8.75
C ALA A 66 -36.75 -1.95 -9.67
N THR A 67 -36.31 -3.14 -10.11
CA THR A 67 -37.14 -4.03 -10.94
C THR A 67 -38.40 -4.51 -10.22
N LEU A 68 -38.28 -4.87 -8.93
CA LEU A 68 -39.43 -5.28 -8.12
C LEU A 68 -40.42 -4.13 -7.86
N SER A 69 -39.92 -2.89 -7.78
CA SER A 69 -40.76 -1.70 -7.61
C SER A 69 -41.50 -1.33 -8.90
N GLU A 70 -40.87 -1.53 -10.05
CA GLU A 70 -41.47 -1.28 -11.37
C GLU A 70 -42.57 -2.31 -11.72
N ASP A 71 -42.34 -3.59 -11.39
CA ASP A 71 -43.33 -4.67 -11.58
C ASP A 71 -44.58 -4.46 -10.70
N LYS A 72 -44.38 -4.00 -9.46
CA LYS A 72 -45.48 -3.67 -8.54
C LYS A 72 -46.31 -2.46 -9.01
N SER A 73 -45.64 -1.43 -9.54
CA SER A 73 -46.30 -0.26 -10.11
C SER A 73 -47.14 -0.60 -11.36
N SER A 74 -46.72 -1.60 -12.14
CA SER A 74 -47.44 -2.05 -13.34
C SER A 74 -48.66 -2.93 -13.02
N ASN A 75 -48.72 -3.54 -11.84
CA ASN A 75 -49.78 -4.48 -11.45
C ASN A 75 -50.89 -3.84 -10.60
N GLU A 76 -50.71 -2.58 -10.18
CA GLU A 76 -51.69 -1.75 -9.47
C GLU A 76 -52.38 -0.69 -10.38
N SER A 77 -52.10 -0.68 -11.70
CA SER A 77 -52.78 0.17 -12.70
C SER A 77 -53.74 -0.64 -13.58
#